data_AF-A0A662GN54-F1
#
_entry.id   AF-A0A662GN54-F1
#
_cell.length_a   1.000
_cell.length_b   1.000
_cell.length_c   1.000
_cell.angle_alpha   90.00
_cell.angle_beta   90.00
_cell.angle_gamma   90.00
#
_symmetry.space_group_name_H-M   'P 1'
#
loop_
_entity.id
_entity.type
_entity.pdbx_description
1 polymer ?
#
loop_
_entity_poly.entity_id
_entity_poly.type
_entity_poly.pdbx_seq_one_letter_code
_entity_poly.pdbx_strand_id
1 'polypeptide(L)'
;MRVRLEVKAGKKLRVEGPASILVREGEIEALGKILRARERLTIPKSKVVFVTALEDSTVELSLGEEGKFEELEEVALPYEWREAIEKIASMPPPVRLLILGGVDVGKSVFTLYLANHLTSQGRKVLIIDEDLGQSEISAPTTIGMAYVTRPIVSFAQVRKVEAFFVGSTSPAGLMHRVLVGVKALLDRAAEYEADCVVINTDGWILGREARELKMGMIMLARPNVVVAIQKSNEVEPIIRPFEGQRWLQVIRLVAPQVIRVRTLEERRVQRESMYLKYFEGGRVIKLPLSKAHFMYSELGSTFPYTPPEVSKVLAELGVKPLYVGAGADLLVLVVPRDERRVREIKERLKEGGVDKVVRVIREGDERGLIVGLYDSAGSFLGLGLVQEIDYRRGFIRILSKAEGDVALIKLGRIKLDEKFSERAKTEPWPL
;
A
#
# COMPACT_ATOMS: atom_id res chain seq x y z
N MET A 1 10.55 10.88 30.19
CA MET A 1 9.84 11.40 31.39
C MET A 1 8.80 10.39 31.86
N ARG A 2 8.55 10.23 33.17
CA ARG A 2 7.40 9.45 33.68
C ARG A 2 6.47 10.37 34.45
N VAL A 3 5.17 10.27 34.19
CA VAL A 3 4.13 11.08 34.81
C VAL A 3 3.02 10.15 35.27
N ARG A 4 2.58 10.31 36.52
CA ARG A 4 1.38 9.63 37.04
C ARG A 4 0.22 10.61 36.97
N LEU A 5 -0.90 10.18 36.42
CA LEU A 5 -2.10 10.99 36.23
C LEU A 5 -3.30 10.27 36.83
N GLU A 6 -4.13 11.03 37.52
CA GLU A 6 -5.48 10.63 37.88
C GLU A 6 -6.43 11.16 36.81
N VAL A 7 -7.15 10.27 36.15
CA VAL A 7 -8.04 10.58 35.04
C VAL A 7 -9.45 10.23 35.47
N LYS A 8 -10.27 11.25 35.71
CA LYS A 8 -11.68 11.06 36.11
C LYS A 8 -12.49 10.38 35.01
N ALA A 9 -13.51 9.62 35.39
CA ALA A 9 -14.41 8.97 34.44
C ALA A 9 -14.92 9.94 33.37
N GLY A 10 -14.88 9.54 32.11
CA GLY A 10 -15.28 10.34 30.94
C GLY A 10 -14.24 11.35 30.45
N LYS A 11 -13.17 11.63 31.21
CA LYS A 11 -12.04 12.47 30.73
C LYS A 11 -11.26 11.75 29.64
N LYS A 12 -10.69 12.56 28.75
CA LYS A 12 -10.00 12.07 27.56
C LYS A 12 -8.58 12.60 27.52
N LEU A 13 -7.66 11.74 27.13
CA LEU A 13 -6.26 12.08 26.92
C LEU A 13 -5.90 11.83 25.47
N ARG A 14 -5.20 12.78 24.86
CA ARG A 14 -4.49 12.56 23.60
C ARG A 14 -3.03 12.33 23.93
N VAL A 15 -2.49 11.20 23.51
CA VAL A 15 -1.10 10.82 23.76
C VAL A 15 -0.39 10.61 22.42
N GLU A 16 0.65 11.40 22.18
CA GLU A 16 1.53 11.26 21.02
C GLU A 16 2.78 10.47 21.40
N GLY A 17 3.11 9.47 20.59
CA GLY A 17 4.29 8.63 20.79
C GLY A 17 5.58 9.24 20.22
N PRO A 18 6.75 8.81 20.69
CA PRO A 18 6.97 7.56 21.43
C PRO A 18 6.56 7.66 22.91
N ALA A 19 5.61 6.83 23.32
CA ALA A 19 5.07 6.83 24.68
C ALA A 19 4.57 5.45 25.09
N SER A 20 4.36 5.21 26.38
CA SER A 20 3.58 4.06 26.86
C SER A 20 2.68 4.44 28.02
N ILE A 21 1.49 3.85 28.05
CA ILE A 21 0.47 4.02 29.08
C ILE A 21 0.39 2.72 29.87
N LEU A 22 0.59 2.77 31.18
CA LEU A 22 0.36 1.65 32.08
C LEU A 22 -0.81 2.00 33.01
N VAL A 23 -1.87 1.20 32.98
CA VAL A 23 -2.99 1.37 33.92
C VAL A 23 -2.55 0.82 35.27
N ARG A 24 -2.54 1.66 36.30
CA ARG A 24 -2.24 1.24 37.68
C ARG A 24 -3.51 0.76 38.35
N GLU A 25 -4.58 1.55 38.24
CA GLU A 25 -5.90 1.32 38.82
C GLU A 25 -6.97 1.85 37.86
N GLY A 26 -8.16 1.26 37.91
CA GLY A 26 -9.28 1.62 37.04
C GLY A 26 -9.29 0.94 35.67
N GLU A 27 -10.15 1.44 34.78
CA GLU A 27 -10.30 1.02 33.39
C GLU A 27 -10.29 2.23 32.43
N ILE A 28 -9.47 2.11 31.38
CA ILE A 28 -9.42 3.08 30.29
C ILE A 28 -9.69 2.38 28.95
N GLU A 29 -10.25 3.11 27.99
CA GLU A 29 -10.36 2.69 26.61
C GLU A 29 -9.35 3.45 25.74
N ALA A 30 -8.59 2.74 24.91
CA ALA A 30 -7.66 3.32 23.97
C ALA A 30 -7.78 2.63 22.59
N LEU A 31 -8.12 3.39 21.54
CA LEU A 31 -8.36 2.85 20.20
C LEU A 31 -9.35 1.66 20.17
N GLY A 32 -10.43 1.68 20.94
CA GLY A 32 -11.40 0.58 20.99
C GLY A 32 -10.95 -0.64 21.80
N LYS A 33 -9.78 -0.59 22.45
CA LYS A 33 -9.30 -1.59 23.41
C LYS A 33 -9.57 -1.10 24.84
N ILE A 34 -10.23 -1.92 25.66
CA ILE A 34 -10.30 -1.71 27.11
C ILE A 34 -8.98 -2.21 27.73
N LEU A 35 -8.35 -1.35 28.53
CA LEU A 35 -7.15 -1.62 29.31
C LEU A 35 -7.50 -1.56 30.79
N ARG A 36 -7.17 -2.63 31.50
CA ARG A 36 -7.38 -2.80 32.94
C ARG A 36 -6.08 -2.67 33.71
N ALA A 37 -6.18 -2.62 35.04
CA ALA A 37 -5.02 -2.58 35.93
C ALA A 37 -3.92 -3.58 35.53
N ARG A 38 -2.68 -3.09 35.51
CA ARG A 38 -1.43 -3.76 35.08
C ARG A 38 -1.26 -3.93 33.58
N GLU A 39 -2.26 -3.63 32.76
CA GLU A 39 -2.09 -3.65 31.31
C GLU A 39 -1.35 -2.41 30.80
N ARG A 40 -0.53 -2.64 29.76
CA ARG A 40 0.28 -1.61 29.12
C ARG A 40 -0.09 -1.45 27.65
N LEU A 41 -0.11 -0.20 27.20
CA LEU A 41 -0.19 0.18 25.80
C LEU A 41 1.09 0.91 25.40
N THR A 42 1.77 0.44 24.37
CA THR A 42 2.92 1.16 23.78
C THR A 42 2.47 1.90 22.54
N ILE A 43 2.81 3.18 22.45
CA ILE A 43 2.46 4.09 21.35
C ILE A 43 3.75 4.40 20.59
N PRO A 44 3.90 3.92 19.34
CA PRO A 44 5.09 4.18 18.53
C PRO A 44 5.29 5.65 18.19
N LYS A 45 6.50 6.01 17.75
CA LYS A 45 6.81 7.33 17.20
C LYS A 45 5.81 7.71 16.09
N SER A 46 5.40 8.98 16.06
CA SER A 46 4.48 9.54 15.05
C SER A 46 3.07 8.94 15.06
N LYS A 47 2.69 8.22 16.12
CA LYS A 47 1.33 7.75 16.37
C LYS A 47 0.68 8.57 17.46
N VAL A 48 -0.60 8.81 17.29
CA VAL A 48 -1.44 9.50 18.27
C VAL A 48 -2.53 8.55 18.69
N VAL A 49 -2.69 8.38 20.00
CA VAL A 49 -3.75 7.56 20.58
C VAL A 49 -4.63 8.45 21.44
N PHE A 50 -5.92 8.31 21.24
CA PHE A 50 -6.90 8.89 22.15
C PHE A 50 -7.34 7.85 23.16
N VAL A 51 -7.34 8.27 24.42
CA VAL A 51 -7.70 7.47 25.58
C VAL A 51 -8.92 8.11 26.23
N THR A 52 -9.88 7.29 26.65
CA THR A 52 -11.03 7.72 27.45
C THR A 52 -11.04 6.92 28.74
N ALA A 53 -11.11 7.58 29.90
CA ALA A 53 -11.30 6.88 31.16
C ALA A 53 -12.76 6.38 31.26
N LEU A 54 -12.96 5.08 31.48
CA LEU A 54 -14.29 4.49 31.64
C LEU A 54 -14.78 4.63 33.08
N GLU A 55 -13.84 4.61 34.03
CA GLU A 55 -14.04 4.93 35.44
C GLU A 55 -12.87 5.78 35.94
N ASP A 56 -12.95 6.27 37.18
CA ASP A 56 -11.85 6.98 37.83
C ASP A 56 -10.59 6.09 37.83
N SER A 57 -9.58 6.51 37.09
CA SER A 57 -8.43 5.67 36.76
C SER A 57 -7.12 6.36 37.08
N THR A 58 -6.13 5.58 37.51
CA THR A 58 -4.76 6.05 37.68
C THR A 58 -3.88 5.44 36.60
N VAL A 59 -3.27 6.29 35.76
CA VAL A 59 -2.39 5.87 34.67
C VAL A 59 -0.98 6.39 34.86
N GLU A 60 0.01 5.59 34.48
CA GLU A 60 1.40 6.00 34.40
C GLU A 60 1.79 6.15 32.92
N LEU A 61 2.08 7.40 32.53
CA LEU A 61 2.61 7.74 31.21
C LEU A 61 4.13 7.75 31.24
N SER A 62 4.76 6.96 30.39
CA SER A 62 6.18 7.05 30.09
C SER A 62 6.35 7.70 28.71
N LEU A 63 6.90 8.91 28.66
CA LEU A 63 7.15 9.66 27.42
C LEU A 63 8.62 9.56 27.01
N GLY A 64 8.87 9.25 25.73
CA GLY A 64 10.18 9.36 25.08
C GLY A 64 10.49 10.81 24.66
N GLU A 65 11.58 11.00 23.90
CA GLU A 65 12.10 12.34 23.53
C GLU A 65 11.08 13.27 22.85
N GLU A 66 10.16 12.71 22.05
CA GLU A 66 9.12 13.47 21.34
C GLU A 66 7.70 13.17 21.88
N GLY A 67 7.60 12.36 22.93
CA GLY A 67 6.32 11.95 23.49
C GLY A 67 5.66 13.11 24.24
N LYS A 68 4.38 13.35 23.95
CA LYS A 68 3.59 14.39 24.64
C LYS A 68 2.18 13.89 24.91
N PHE A 69 1.52 14.49 25.88
CA PHE A 69 0.11 14.25 26.13
C PHE A 69 -0.61 15.56 26.44
N GLU A 70 -1.90 15.59 26.15
CA GLU A 70 -2.81 16.68 26.50
C GLU A 70 -4.15 16.09 26.95
N GLU A 71 -4.78 16.72 27.95
CA GLU A 71 -6.18 16.43 28.27
C GLU A 71 -7.07 17.14 27.26
N LEU A 72 -8.12 16.44 26.81
CA LEU A 72 -9.09 17.00 25.87
C LEU A 72 -10.41 17.28 26.58
N GLU A 73 -10.95 18.49 26.37
CA GLU A 73 -12.30 18.86 26.78
C GLU A 73 -13.37 18.30 25.84
N GLU A 74 -13.06 18.19 24.54
CA GLU A 74 -13.97 17.68 23.51
C GLU A 74 -13.88 16.16 23.30
N VAL A 75 -14.84 15.62 22.54
CA VAL A 75 -14.95 14.19 22.24
C VAL A 75 -13.81 13.74 21.31
N ALA A 76 -13.00 12.78 21.76
CA ALA A 76 -11.87 12.26 20.99
C ALA A 76 -12.26 11.50 19.71
N LEU A 77 -13.44 10.89 19.68
CA LEU A 77 -14.04 10.22 18.52
C LEU A 77 -15.53 10.56 18.49
N PRO A 78 -16.07 11.10 17.37
CA PRO A 78 -17.48 11.48 17.29
C PRO A 78 -18.38 10.32 17.75
N TYR A 79 -19.42 10.64 18.53
CA TYR A 79 -20.37 9.64 19.04
C TYR A 79 -20.94 8.76 17.90
N GLU A 80 -21.20 9.36 16.74
CA GLU A 80 -21.61 8.70 15.50
C GLU A 80 -20.69 7.55 15.06
N TRP A 81 -19.38 7.64 15.33
CA TRP A 81 -18.43 6.58 15.01
C TRP A 81 -18.64 5.37 15.92
N ARG A 82 -18.88 5.59 17.22
CA ARG A 82 -19.16 4.51 18.18
C ARG A 82 -20.47 3.80 17.81
N GLU A 83 -21.53 4.55 17.52
CA GLU A 83 -22.80 3.98 17.06
C GLU A 83 -22.63 3.16 15.78
N ALA A 84 -21.85 3.66 14.81
CA ALA A 84 -21.57 2.92 13.58
C ALA A 84 -20.82 1.61 13.87
N ILE A 85 -19.83 1.63 14.77
CA ILE A 85 -19.05 0.45 15.17
C ILE A 85 -19.94 -0.57 15.87
N GLU A 86 -20.79 -0.16 16.81
CA GLU A 86 -21.76 -1.03 17.50
C GLU A 86 -22.78 -1.61 16.52
N LYS A 87 -23.27 -0.79 15.57
CA LYS A 87 -24.16 -1.25 14.50
C LYS A 87 -23.50 -2.30 13.63
N ILE A 88 -22.23 -2.13 13.27
CA ILE A 88 -21.47 -3.12 12.49
C ILE A 88 -21.24 -4.38 13.31
N ALA A 89 -20.90 -4.24 14.60
CA ALA A 89 -20.66 -5.36 15.50
C ALA A 89 -21.92 -6.20 15.74
N SER A 90 -23.11 -5.60 15.73
CA SER A 90 -24.37 -6.35 15.87
C SER A 90 -24.81 -7.11 14.60
N MET A 91 -24.15 -6.89 13.45
CA MET A 91 -24.48 -7.63 12.22
C MET A 91 -24.05 -9.10 12.31
N PRO A 92 -24.81 -10.03 11.69
CA PRO A 92 -24.41 -11.43 11.59
C PRO A 92 -23.10 -11.59 10.82
N PRO A 93 -22.07 -12.26 11.40
CA PRO A 93 -20.84 -12.54 10.68
C PRO A 93 -21.05 -13.62 9.59
N PRO A 94 -20.23 -13.63 8.51
CA PRO A 94 -19.13 -12.71 8.25
C PRO A 94 -19.62 -11.37 7.67
N VAL A 95 -19.06 -10.26 8.15
CA VAL A 95 -19.37 -8.91 7.64
C VAL A 95 -18.24 -8.41 6.74
N ARG A 96 -18.55 -7.97 5.52
CA ARG A 96 -17.60 -7.32 4.62
C ARG A 96 -17.85 -5.81 4.58
N LEU A 97 -16.81 -5.03 4.84
CA LEU A 97 -16.85 -3.58 4.87
C LEU A 97 -15.88 -2.97 3.86
N LEU A 98 -16.29 -1.85 3.27
CA LEU A 98 -15.43 -0.97 2.48
C LEU A 98 -15.45 0.43 3.11
N ILE A 99 -14.28 0.97 3.44
CA ILE A 99 -14.17 2.30 4.05
C ILE A 99 -13.71 3.27 2.97
N LEU A 100 -14.52 4.28 2.69
CA LEU A 100 -14.26 5.34 1.72
C LEU A 100 -14.11 6.69 2.40
N GLY A 101 -13.33 7.58 1.80
CA GLY A 101 -13.09 8.90 2.35
C GLY A 101 -11.85 9.55 1.78
N GLY A 102 -11.78 10.87 1.89
CA GLY A 102 -10.62 11.66 1.45
C GLY A 102 -9.33 11.35 2.21
N VAL A 103 -8.28 12.07 1.87
CA VAL A 103 -7.01 12.04 2.60
C VAL A 103 -7.21 12.64 4.00
N ASP A 104 -6.59 12.03 5.03
CA ASP A 104 -6.63 12.50 6.42
C ASP A 104 -8.02 12.70 7.04
N VAL A 105 -8.98 11.85 6.65
CA VAL A 105 -10.33 11.84 7.26
C VAL A 105 -10.48 10.80 8.40
N GLY A 106 -9.44 9.99 8.64
CA GLY A 106 -9.43 9.02 9.75
C GLY A 106 -9.83 7.59 9.42
N LYS A 107 -9.82 7.19 8.14
CA LYS A 107 -10.14 5.81 7.71
C LYS A 107 -9.35 4.73 8.46
N SER A 108 -8.03 4.89 8.57
CA SER A 108 -7.18 3.93 9.30
C SER A 108 -7.47 3.94 10.81
N VAL A 109 -7.85 5.09 11.38
CA VAL A 109 -8.25 5.19 12.79
C VAL A 109 -9.57 4.46 13.03
N PHE A 110 -10.56 4.68 12.17
CA PHE A 110 -11.84 3.96 12.21
C PHE A 110 -11.62 2.44 12.09
N THR A 111 -10.77 2.04 11.14
CA THR A 111 -10.40 0.62 10.93
C THR A 111 -9.77 0.01 12.18
N LEU A 112 -8.82 0.70 12.81
CA LEU A 112 -8.18 0.24 14.06
C LEU A 112 -9.21 0.10 15.18
N TYR A 113 -10.08 1.10 15.34
CA TYR A 113 -11.08 1.08 16.40
C TYR A 113 -12.08 -0.07 16.21
N LEU A 114 -12.61 -0.24 14.99
CA LEU A 114 -13.51 -1.34 14.65
C LEU A 114 -12.82 -2.70 14.88
N ALA A 115 -11.59 -2.87 14.39
CA ALA A 115 -10.86 -4.13 14.56
C ALA A 115 -10.61 -4.45 16.04
N ASN A 116 -10.23 -3.47 16.86
CA ASN A 116 -10.00 -3.65 18.29
C ASN A 116 -11.29 -3.94 19.06
N HIS A 117 -12.38 -3.24 18.72
CA HIS A 117 -13.69 -3.48 19.31
C HIS A 117 -14.14 -4.94 19.05
N LEU A 118 -14.10 -5.38 17.79
CA LEU A 118 -14.50 -6.74 17.41
C LEU A 118 -13.58 -7.80 18.04
N THR A 119 -12.26 -7.60 18.01
CA THR A 119 -11.31 -8.58 18.59
C THR A 119 -11.39 -8.64 20.11
N SER A 120 -11.76 -7.56 20.79
CA SER A 120 -12.04 -7.58 22.23
C SER A 120 -13.24 -8.47 22.60
N GLN A 121 -14.14 -8.70 21.64
CA GLN A 121 -15.30 -9.60 21.76
C GLN A 121 -15.00 -11.03 21.26
N GLY A 122 -13.73 -11.33 20.99
CA GLY A 122 -13.28 -12.64 20.50
C GLY A 122 -13.48 -12.87 18.99
N ARG A 123 -13.89 -11.84 18.24
CA ARG A 123 -14.04 -11.95 16.77
C ARG A 123 -12.72 -11.82 16.04
N LYS A 124 -12.63 -12.46 14.87
CA LYS A 124 -11.47 -12.49 13.98
C LYS A 124 -11.68 -11.49 12.84
N VAL A 125 -10.72 -10.60 12.61
CA VAL A 125 -10.83 -9.53 11.59
C VAL A 125 -9.72 -9.66 10.56
N LEU A 126 -10.07 -9.70 9.28
CA LEU A 126 -9.13 -9.49 8.18
C LEU A 126 -9.18 -8.03 7.73
N ILE A 127 -8.01 -7.43 7.56
CA ILE A 127 -7.86 -6.09 7.01
C ILE A 127 -7.14 -6.19 5.68
N ILE A 128 -7.77 -5.72 4.61
CA ILE A 128 -7.16 -5.47 3.30
C ILE A 128 -6.89 -3.97 3.21
N ASP A 129 -5.62 -3.59 3.19
CA ASP A 129 -5.16 -2.22 3.13
C ASP A 129 -4.69 -1.88 1.72
N GLU A 130 -5.53 -1.15 1.00
CA GLU A 130 -5.35 -0.78 -0.40
C GLU A 130 -4.54 0.51 -0.58
N ASP A 131 -4.19 1.22 0.50
CA ASP A 131 -3.38 2.43 0.39
C ASP A 131 -1.97 2.13 -0.16
N LEU A 132 -1.84 2.23 -1.48
CA LEU A 132 -0.61 1.95 -2.21
C LEU A 132 0.52 2.92 -1.85
N GLY A 133 0.20 4.07 -1.30
CA GLY A 133 1.19 5.03 -0.84
C GLY A 133 1.73 4.64 0.51
N GLN A 134 0.86 4.30 1.45
CA GLN A 134 1.21 4.30 2.88
C GLN A 134 0.81 3.03 3.61
N SER A 135 0.70 1.90 2.91
CA SER A 135 0.28 0.65 3.53
C SER A 135 1.20 0.21 4.68
N GLU A 136 0.72 0.32 5.91
CA GLU A 136 1.44 -0.09 7.11
C GLU A 136 1.46 -1.62 7.31
N ILE A 137 0.55 -2.34 6.65
CA ILE A 137 0.49 -3.80 6.66
C ILE A 137 1.62 -4.40 5.82
N SER A 138 1.96 -3.75 4.71
CA SER A 138 2.87 -4.28 3.71
C SER A 138 4.01 -3.30 3.43
N ALA A 139 4.03 -2.71 2.26
CA ALA A 139 4.95 -1.66 1.85
C ALA A 139 4.23 -0.75 0.85
N PRO A 140 4.79 0.42 0.51
CA PRO A 140 4.27 1.17 -0.62
C PRO A 140 4.33 0.33 -1.90
N THR A 141 3.46 0.63 -2.86
CA THR A 141 3.22 -0.08 -4.12
C THR A 141 2.47 -1.42 -4.05
N THR A 142 2.08 -1.85 -2.85
CA THR A 142 1.32 -3.09 -2.63
C THR A 142 0.00 -2.85 -1.92
N ILE A 143 -0.93 -3.79 -2.10
CA ILE A 143 -2.10 -3.96 -1.25
C ILE A 143 -1.74 -5.04 -0.22
N GLY A 144 -1.90 -4.76 1.07
CA GLY A 144 -1.56 -5.69 2.15
C GLY A 144 -2.80 -6.36 2.75
N MET A 145 -2.65 -7.61 3.22
CA MET A 145 -3.68 -8.29 4.02
C MET A 145 -3.10 -8.72 5.38
N ALA A 146 -3.83 -8.44 6.45
CA ALA A 146 -3.46 -8.79 7.82
C ALA A 146 -4.60 -9.49 8.54
N TYR A 147 -4.27 -10.52 9.32
CA TYR A 147 -5.23 -11.24 10.16
C TYR A 147 -5.08 -10.83 11.62
N VAL A 148 -6.11 -10.16 12.14
CA VAL A 148 -6.14 -9.52 13.45
C VAL A 148 -7.06 -10.33 14.37
N THR A 149 -6.46 -10.95 15.38
CA THR A 149 -7.17 -11.77 16.39
C THR A 149 -7.09 -11.18 17.80
N ARG A 150 -6.40 -10.03 17.94
CA ARG A 150 -6.23 -9.31 19.20
C ARG A 150 -6.09 -7.82 18.93
N PRO A 151 -6.39 -6.95 19.92
CA PRO A 151 -6.25 -5.52 19.75
C PRO A 151 -4.83 -5.04 19.40
N ILE A 152 -4.74 -4.01 18.55
CA ILE A 152 -3.52 -3.42 17.98
C ILE A 152 -3.54 -1.90 18.02
N VAL A 153 -2.37 -1.26 18.10
CA VAL A 153 -2.30 0.23 18.02
C VAL A 153 -1.84 0.76 16.67
N SER A 154 -1.32 -0.14 15.82
CA SER A 154 -0.88 0.18 14.45
C SER A 154 -0.90 -1.11 13.64
N PHE A 155 -1.22 -0.98 12.36
CA PHE A 155 -1.18 -2.11 11.44
C PHE A 155 0.23 -2.71 11.31
N ALA A 156 1.28 -1.92 11.55
CA ALA A 156 2.66 -2.40 11.54
C ALA A 156 2.99 -3.44 12.64
N GLN A 157 2.10 -3.63 13.62
CA GLN A 157 2.24 -4.66 14.66
C GLN A 157 1.67 -6.02 14.25
N VAL A 158 0.90 -6.08 13.17
CA VAL A 158 0.27 -7.31 12.71
C VAL A 158 1.18 -8.00 11.70
N ARG A 159 1.25 -9.33 11.80
CA ARG A 159 1.90 -10.13 10.76
C ARG A 159 1.05 -10.07 9.50
N LYS A 160 1.63 -9.54 8.42
CA LYS A 160 1.10 -9.67 7.06
C LYS A 160 0.89 -11.14 6.74
N VAL A 161 -0.31 -11.49 6.28
CA VAL A 161 -0.63 -12.84 5.80
C VAL A 161 -0.48 -12.96 4.29
N GLU A 162 -0.91 -11.94 3.55
CA GLU A 162 -0.81 -11.89 2.08
C GLU A 162 -0.53 -10.46 1.60
N ALA A 163 -0.10 -10.32 0.35
CA ALA A 163 -0.05 -9.03 -0.33
C ALA A 163 -0.12 -9.18 -1.85
N PHE A 164 -0.47 -8.08 -2.52
CA PHE A 164 -0.53 -8.01 -3.97
C PHE A 164 0.25 -6.79 -4.48
N PHE A 165 1.12 -7.00 -5.47
CA PHE A 165 1.90 -5.94 -6.09
C PHE A 165 1.12 -5.21 -7.18
N VAL A 166 0.89 -3.92 -6.98
CA VAL A 166 0.32 -3.02 -7.99
C VAL A 166 1.43 -2.31 -8.77
N GLY A 167 2.49 -1.91 -8.06
CA GLY A 167 3.69 -1.32 -8.64
C GLY A 167 3.66 0.20 -8.78
N SER A 168 2.75 0.91 -8.12
CA SER A 168 2.71 2.38 -8.08
C SER A 168 2.23 2.84 -6.71
N THR A 169 2.61 4.05 -6.29
CA THR A 169 2.11 4.69 -5.06
C THR A 169 0.79 5.43 -5.26
N SER A 170 0.20 5.34 -6.45
CA SER A 170 -1.12 5.88 -6.78
C SER A 170 -1.85 4.94 -7.74
N PRO A 171 -3.17 4.77 -7.59
CA PRO A 171 -3.98 3.96 -8.51
C PRO A 171 -4.09 4.52 -9.93
N ALA A 172 -3.81 5.81 -10.12
CA ALA A 172 -3.99 6.48 -11.41
C ALA A 172 -3.21 5.76 -12.53
N GLY A 173 -3.92 5.46 -13.64
CA GLY A 173 -3.37 4.68 -14.77
C GLY A 173 -3.10 3.20 -14.47
N LEU A 174 -3.51 2.68 -13.31
CA LEU A 174 -3.37 1.28 -12.86
C LEU A 174 -4.62 0.74 -12.13
N MET A 175 -5.77 1.39 -12.28
CA MET A 175 -7.03 1.03 -11.60
C MET A 175 -7.39 -0.46 -11.74
N HIS A 176 -7.19 -1.04 -12.93
CA HIS A 176 -7.42 -2.47 -13.18
C HIS A 176 -6.57 -3.37 -12.28
N ARG A 177 -5.29 -3.03 -12.03
CA ARG A 177 -4.42 -3.80 -11.14
C ARG A 177 -4.87 -3.71 -9.69
N VAL A 178 -5.36 -2.55 -9.28
CA VAL A 178 -5.93 -2.36 -7.94
C VAL A 178 -7.17 -3.24 -7.75
N LEU A 179 -8.11 -3.20 -8.68
CA LEU A 179 -9.32 -4.02 -8.62
C LEU A 179 -9.01 -5.53 -8.63
N VAL A 180 -8.08 -5.97 -9.49
CA VAL A 180 -7.59 -7.36 -9.50
C VAL A 180 -6.92 -7.72 -8.17
N GLY A 181 -6.10 -6.83 -7.61
CA GLY A 181 -5.42 -7.06 -6.33
C GLY A 181 -6.38 -7.19 -5.16
N VAL A 182 -7.38 -6.30 -5.08
CA VAL A 182 -8.45 -6.39 -4.07
C VAL A 182 -9.23 -7.69 -4.23
N LYS A 183 -9.60 -8.07 -5.47
CA LYS A 183 -10.30 -9.35 -5.71
C LYS A 183 -9.48 -10.55 -5.28
N ALA A 184 -8.21 -10.62 -5.68
CA ALA A 184 -7.32 -11.72 -5.35
C ALA A 184 -7.17 -11.88 -3.83
N LEU A 185 -7.02 -10.77 -3.10
CA LEU A 185 -6.95 -10.81 -1.64
C LEU A 185 -8.29 -11.14 -0.98
N LEU A 186 -9.42 -10.72 -1.56
CA LEU A 186 -10.75 -11.16 -1.09
C LEU A 186 -10.98 -12.66 -1.29
N ASP A 187 -10.45 -13.23 -2.37
CA ASP A 187 -10.53 -14.68 -2.62
C ASP A 187 -9.68 -15.44 -1.60
N ARG A 188 -8.46 -14.96 -1.33
CA ARG A 188 -7.62 -15.51 -0.27
C ARG A 188 -8.24 -15.31 1.11
N ALA A 189 -8.90 -14.19 1.36
CA ALA A 189 -9.60 -13.94 2.62
C ALA A 189 -10.69 -14.98 2.92
N ALA A 190 -11.29 -15.61 1.90
CA ALA A 190 -12.29 -16.66 2.08
C ALA A 190 -11.71 -17.97 2.64
N GLU A 191 -10.37 -18.16 2.56
CA GLU A 191 -9.67 -19.30 3.16
C GLU A 191 -9.46 -19.12 4.69
N TYR A 192 -9.81 -17.96 5.24
CA TYR A 192 -9.72 -17.65 6.66
C TYR A 192 -11.11 -17.59 7.28
N GLU A 193 -11.21 -18.09 8.51
CA GLU A 193 -12.41 -17.97 9.34
C GLU A 193 -12.55 -16.56 9.94
N ALA A 194 -12.68 -15.53 9.10
CA ALA A 194 -12.85 -14.16 9.57
C ALA A 194 -14.34 -13.82 9.80
N ASP A 195 -14.66 -13.28 10.97
CA ASP A 195 -15.98 -12.73 11.28
C ASP A 195 -16.22 -11.39 10.59
N CYS A 196 -15.14 -10.69 10.20
CA CYS A 196 -15.19 -9.40 9.55
C CYS A 196 -14.02 -9.22 8.58
N VAL A 197 -14.30 -8.72 7.37
CA VAL A 197 -13.30 -8.34 6.36
C VAL A 197 -13.45 -6.85 6.09
N VAL A 198 -12.42 -6.07 6.43
CA VAL A 198 -12.40 -4.62 6.23
C VAL A 198 -11.46 -4.26 5.09
N ILE A 199 -11.98 -3.59 4.07
CA ILE A 199 -11.19 -3.02 2.98
C ILE A 199 -10.97 -1.53 3.31
N ASN A 200 -9.77 -1.20 3.78
CA ASN A 200 -9.32 0.18 4.00
C ASN A 200 -8.74 0.72 2.70
N THR A 201 -9.31 1.79 2.15
CA THR A 201 -8.87 2.34 0.85
C THR A 201 -7.91 3.51 0.99
N ASP A 202 -7.28 3.88 -0.13
CA ASP A 202 -6.60 5.18 -0.26
C ASP A 202 -7.56 6.39 -0.13
N GLY A 203 -7.02 7.61 -0.17
CA GLY A 203 -7.77 8.87 -0.13
C GLY A 203 -8.20 9.45 -1.48
N TRP A 204 -8.07 8.72 -2.59
CA TRP A 204 -8.39 9.17 -3.93
C TRP A 204 -9.88 8.99 -4.23
N ILE A 205 -10.63 10.07 -3.99
CA ILE A 205 -12.10 10.12 -4.12
C ILE A 205 -12.58 11.21 -5.11
N LEU A 206 -11.68 12.11 -5.54
CA LEU A 206 -11.99 13.22 -6.44
C LEU A 206 -11.60 12.90 -7.90
N GLY A 207 -12.45 13.32 -8.84
CA GLY A 207 -12.25 13.13 -10.27
C GLY A 207 -12.96 11.89 -10.83
N ARG A 208 -13.11 11.82 -12.16
CA ARG A 208 -13.87 10.74 -12.84
C ARG A 208 -13.21 9.38 -12.62
N GLU A 209 -11.89 9.28 -12.77
CA GLU A 209 -11.17 8.02 -12.58
C GLU A 209 -11.25 7.49 -11.14
N ALA A 210 -11.15 8.37 -10.13
CA ALA A 210 -11.34 8.00 -8.73
C ALA A 210 -12.74 7.41 -8.49
N ARG A 211 -13.76 8.06 -9.06
CA ARG A 211 -15.15 7.59 -8.99
C ARG A 211 -15.32 6.21 -9.62
N GLU A 212 -14.81 6.02 -10.84
CA GLU A 212 -14.81 4.73 -11.53
C GLU A 212 -14.12 3.64 -10.71
N LEU A 213 -12.96 3.93 -10.11
CA LEU A 213 -12.23 2.97 -9.29
C LEU A 213 -13.05 2.55 -8.06
N LYS A 214 -13.56 3.51 -7.29
CA LYS A 214 -14.25 3.21 -6.03
C LYS A 214 -15.64 2.60 -6.27
N MET A 215 -16.37 3.04 -7.30
CA MET A 215 -17.61 2.36 -7.72
C MET A 215 -17.34 0.93 -8.20
N GLY A 216 -16.30 0.75 -9.02
CA GLY A 216 -15.82 -0.58 -9.44
C GLY A 216 -15.46 -1.47 -8.26
N MET A 217 -14.81 -0.91 -7.25
CA MET A 217 -14.44 -1.64 -6.02
C MET A 217 -15.67 -2.03 -5.21
N ILE A 218 -16.68 -1.17 -5.06
CA ILE A 218 -17.96 -1.52 -4.41
C ILE A 218 -18.64 -2.69 -5.16
N MET A 219 -18.74 -2.59 -6.49
CA MET A 219 -19.39 -3.63 -7.31
C MET A 219 -18.65 -4.97 -7.27
N LEU A 220 -17.31 -4.92 -7.27
CA LEU A 220 -16.44 -6.08 -7.22
C LEU A 220 -16.42 -6.74 -5.85
N ALA A 221 -16.29 -5.93 -4.79
CA ALA A 221 -16.16 -6.41 -3.43
C ALA A 221 -17.51 -6.84 -2.85
N ARG A 222 -18.64 -6.35 -3.36
CA ARG A 222 -19.99 -6.62 -2.81
C ARG A 222 -20.02 -6.54 -1.28
N PRO A 223 -19.56 -5.43 -0.65
CA PRO A 223 -19.56 -5.32 0.80
C PRO A 223 -20.99 -5.29 1.34
N ASN A 224 -21.18 -5.73 2.59
CA ASN A 224 -22.43 -5.52 3.33
C ASN A 224 -22.59 -4.04 3.72
N VAL A 225 -21.46 -3.38 4.01
CA VAL A 225 -21.44 -2.00 4.50
C VAL A 225 -20.38 -1.19 3.77
N VAL A 226 -20.75 0.01 3.31
CA VAL A 226 -19.82 1.08 2.98
C VAL A 226 -19.83 2.10 4.11
N VAL A 227 -18.67 2.38 4.69
CA VAL A 227 -18.47 3.47 5.65
C VAL A 227 -17.84 4.64 4.90
N ALA A 228 -18.59 5.71 4.68
CA ALA A 228 -18.16 6.91 4.01
C ALA A 228 -17.81 7.99 5.04
N ILE A 229 -16.52 8.28 5.21
CA ILE A 229 -16.00 9.30 6.11
C ILE A 229 -15.63 10.53 5.31
N GLN A 230 -16.27 11.66 5.58
CA GLN A 230 -16.13 12.88 4.78
C GLN A 230 -16.19 14.16 5.61
N LYS A 231 -15.55 15.22 5.10
CA LYS A 231 -15.61 16.57 5.67
C LYS A 231 -16.83 17.35 5.17
N SER A 232 -17.24 17.08 3.94
CA SER A 232 -18.41 17.67 3.31
C SER A 232 -19.14 16.58 2.53
N ASN A 233 -19.20 16.67 1.21
CA ASN A 233 -19.90 15.74 0.32
C ASN A 233 -18.97 15.04 -0.68
N GLU A 234 -17.66 15.01 -0.40
CA GLU A 234 -16.67 14.59 -1.38
C GLU A 234 -16.78 13.10 -1.78
N VAL A 235 -17.39 12.26 -0.92
CA VAL A 235 -17.62 10.83 -1.18
C VAL A 235 -18.98 10.57 -1.84
N GLU A 236 -19.93 11.51 -1.73
CA GLU A 236 -21.31 11.35 -2.22
C GLU A 236 -21.42 10.92 -3.70
N PRO A 237 -20.63 11.47 -4.64
CA PRO A 237 -20.69 11.04 -6.04
C PRO A 237 -20.36 9.56 -6.27
N ILE A 238 -19.72 8.89 -5.31
CA ILE A 238 -19.37 7.47 -5.36
C ILE A 238 -20.48 6.61 -4.76
N ILE A 239 -21.07 7.04 -3.64
CA ILE A 239 -21.99 6.21 -2.84
C ILE A 239 -23.46 6.40 -3.19
N ARG A 240 -23.88 7.58 -3.66
CA ARG A 240 -25.28 7.86 -4.04
C ARG A 240 -25.86 6.86 -5.07
N PRO A 241 -25.11 6.40 -6.09
CA PRO A 241 -25.61 5.37 -7.01
C PRO A 241 -26.03 4.05 -6.34
N PHE A 242 -25.55 3.79 -5.11
CA PHE A 242 -25.84 2.56 -4.39
C PHE A 242 -26.92 2.69 -3.31
N GLU A 243 -27.50 3.86 -3.06
CA GLU A 243 -28.50 4.05 -1.99
C GLU A 243 -29.78 3.22 -2.18
N GLY A 244 -30.14 2.91 -3.44
CA GLY A 244 -31.28 2.04 -3.76
C GLY A 244 -30.98 0.54 -3.69
N GLN A 245 -29.74 0.14 -3.39
CA GLN A 245 -29.30 -1.24 -3.45
C GLN A 245 -29.52 -1.96 -2.12
N ARG A 246 -30.48 -2.89 -2.07
CA ARG A 246 -30.83 -3.63 -0.84
C ARG A 246 -29.69 -4.49 -0.26
N TRP A 247 -28.69 -4.81 -1.08
CA TRP A 247 -27.55 -5.63 -0.66
C TRP A 247 -26.45 -4.81 0.04
N LEU A 248 -26.53 -3.48 0.01
CA LEU A 248 -25.52 -2.60 0.57
C LEU A 248 -26.13 -1.60 1.56
N GLN A 249 -25.57 -1.54 2.77
CA GLN A 249 -25.85 -0.46 3.70
C GLN A 249 -24.77 0.63 3.59
N VAL A 250 -25.19 1.89 3.44
CA VAL A 250 -24.27 3.04 3.48
C VAL A 250 -24.35 3.70 4.85
N ILE A 251 -23.20 3.83 5.52
CA ILE A 251 -23.05 4.59 6.77
C ILE A 251 -22.21 5.83 6.45
N ARG A 252 -22.73 7.01 6.76
CA ARG A 252 -22.04 8.29 6.57
C ARG A 252 -21.53 8.79 7.91
N LEU A 253 -20.27 9.18 7.96
CA LEU A 253 -19.61 9.67 9.16
C LEU A 253 -18.91 11.01 8.88
N VAL A 254 -18.99 11.92 9.83
CA VAL A 254 -18.24 13.16 9.80
C VAL A 254 -16.78 12.89 10.16
N ALA A 255 -15.86 13.46 9.37
CA ALA A 255 -14.43 13.38 9.65
C ALA A 255 -14.07 14.21 10.93
N PRO A 256 -13.32 13.64 11.89
CA PRO A 256 -12.90 14.38 13.08
C PRO A 256 -11.97 15.56 12.75
N GLN A 257 -12.18 16.70 13.42
CA GLN A 257 -11.36 17.92 13.24
C GLN A 257 -9.93 17.77 13.75
N VAL A 258 -9.68 16.81 14.66
CA VAL A 258 -8.40 16.61 15.36
C VAL A 258 -7.35 15.90 14.48
N ILE A 259 -7.71 15.47 13.27
CA ILE A 259 -6.79 14.74 12.40
C ILE A 259 -5.90 15.73 11.65
N ARG A 260 -4.63 15.78 12.05
CA ARG A 260 -3.59 16.58 11.39
C ARG A 260 -3.49 16.21 9.90
N VAL A 261 -3.58 17.23 9.06
CA VAL A 261 -3.29 17.10 7.62
C VAL A 261 -1.78 16.95 7.42
N ARG A 262 -1.37 15.93 6.67
CA ARG A 262 0.04 15.70 6.29
C ARG A 262 0.36 16.31 4.94
N THR A 263 1.51 16.98 4.83
CA THR A 263 2.00 17.53 3.57
C THR A 263 2.44 16.42 2.61
N LEU A 264 2.52 16.73 1.30
CA LEU A 264 3.03 15.77 0.31
C LEU A 264 4.47 15.32 0.61
N GLU A 265 5.28 16.23 1.16
CA GLU A 265 6.65 15.95 1.56
C GLU A 265 6.72 15.01 2.76
N GLU A 266 5.94 15.28 3.81
CA GLU A 266 5.84 14.37 4.98
C GLU A 266 5.41 12.96 4.55
N ARG A 267 4.45 12.88 3.60
CA ARG A 267 4.02 11.60 3.03
C ARG A 267 5.15 10.91 2.28
N ARG A 268 5.92 11.65 1.50
CA ARG A 268 7.07 11.10 0.77
C ARG A 268 8.12 10.57 1.73
N VAL A 269 8.52 11.37 2.72
CA VAL A 269 9.50 10.96 3.75
C VAL A 269 9.03 9.70 4.48
N GLN A 270 7.74 9.62 4.83
CA GLN A 270 7.16 8.41 5.40
C GLN A 270 7.32 7.21 4.47
N ARG A 271 6.99 7.33 3.18
CA ARG A 271 7.18 6.24 2.20
C ARG A 271 8.63 5.80 2.08
N GLU A 272 9.56 6.75 2.01
CA GLU A 272 10.99 6.47 1.93
C GLU A 272 11.47 5.68 3.16
N SER A 273 11.03 6.06 4.37
CA SER A 273 11.30 5.27 5.58
C SER A 273 10.69 3.86 5.54
N MET A 274 9.54 3.69 4.90
CA MET A 274 8.90 2.38 4.74
C MET A 274 9.69 1.49 3.78
N TYR A 275 10.21 2.04 2.67
CA TYR A 275 11.09 1.29 1.77
C TYR A 275 12.39 0.89 2.47
N LEU A 276 13.03 1.82 3.19
CA LEU A 276 14.24 1.53 3.94
C LEU A 276 14.01 0.36 4.92
N LYS A 277 12.97 0.44 5.74
CA LYS A 277 12.60 -0.63 6.67
C LYS A 277 12.26 -1.95 5.96
N TYR A 278 11.62 -1.88 4.79
CA TYR A 278 11.26 -3.07 4.03
C TYR A 278 12.51 -3.78 3.48
N PHE A 279 13.48 -3.04 2.92
CA PHE A 279 14.67 -3.62 2.30
C PHE A 279 15.83 -3.84 3.29
N GLU A 280 15.72 -3.37 4.53
CA GLU A 280 16.70 -3.63 5.59
C GLU A 280 16.91 -5.15 5.79
N GLY A 281 18.19 -5.56 5.73
CA GLY A 281 18.59 -6.98 5.79
C GLY A 281 18.27 -7.78 4.52
N GLY A 282 17.94 -7.13 3.40
CA GLY A 282 17.75 -7.77 2.11
C GLY A 282 19.03 -8.37 1.54
N ARG A 283 18.88 -9.38 0.68
CA ARG A 283 19.98 -10.06 -0.03
C ARG A 283 19.83 -9.90 -1.53
N VAL A 284 20.94 -10.02 -2.25
CA VAL A 284 20.94 -9.99 -3.72
C VAL A 284 20.58 -11.36 -4.27
N ILE A 285 19.42 -11.45 -4.92
CA ILE A 285 18.99 -12.60 -5.70
C ILE A 285 19.56 -12.42 -7.12
N LYS A 286 20.29 -13.41 -7.61
CA LYS A 286 20.82 -13.45 -8.99
C LYS A 286 20.04 -14.49 -9.79
N LEU A 287 19.37 -14.06 -10.85
CA LEU A 287 18.56 -14.93 -11.72
C LEU A 287 19.09 -14.87 -13.16
N PRO A 288 19.24 -16.01 -13.85
CA PRO A 288 19.44 -16.00 -15.29
C PRO A 288 18.27 -15.30 -15.99
N LEU A 289 18.54 -14.43 -16.97
CA LEU A 289 17.50 -13.75 -17.74
C LEU A 289 16.60 -14.72 -18.49
N SER A 290 17.13 -15.87 -18.92
CA SER A 290 16.36 -16.94 -19.55
C SER A 290 15.29 -17.58 -18.64
N LYS A 291 15.42 -17.42 -17.30
CA LYS A 291 14.44 -17.86 -16.31
C LYS A 291 13.63 -16.71 -15.71
N ALA A 292 13.96 -15.46 -16.07
CA ALA A 292 13.29 -14.28 -15.57
C ALA A 292 12.10 -13.96 -16.47
N HIS A 293 10.92 -14.45 -16.10
CA HIS A 293 9.69 -14.06 -16.79
C HIS A 293 9.24 -12.70 -16.28
N PHE A 294 9.07 -11.74 -17.19
CA PHE A 294 8.65 -10.39 -16.86
C PHE A 294 7.19 -10.17 -17.19
N MET A 295 6.50 -9.40 -16.35
CA MET A 295 5.17 -8.89 -16.63
C MET A 295 5.20 -7.37 -16.50
N TYR A 296 4.51 -6.70 -17.43
CA TYR A 296 4.52 -5.24 -17.57
C TYR A 296 5.89 -4.69 -17.99
N SER A 297 6.53 -5.40 -18.93
CA SER A 297 7.84 -5.09 -19.49
C SER A 297 7.76 -5.18 -21.02
N GLU A 298 8.22 -4.15 -21.71
CA GLU A 298 8.47 -4.16 -23.15
C GLU A 298 9.57 -5.17 -23.51
N LEU A 299 10.68 -5.21 -22.76
CA LEU A 299 11.77 -6.18 -22.89
C LEU A 299 11.25 -7.61 -22.84
N GLY A 300 10.44 -7.94 -21.81
CA GLY A 300 9.83 -9.25 -21.65
C GLY A 300 8.79 -9.62 -22.70
N SER A 301 8.37 -8.67 -23.54
CA SER A 301 7.42 -8.87 -24.64
C SER A 301 8.10 -9.12 -25.99
N THR A 302 9.43 -9.26 -25.99
CA THR A 302 10.24 -9.47 -27.20
C THR A 302 11.10 -10.73 -27.14
N PHE A 303 11.50 -11.22 -28.30
CA PHE A 303 12.43 -12.34 -28.44
C PHE A 303 13.77 -11.86 -28.97
N PRO A 304 14.91 -12.41 -28.50
CA PRO A 304 16.24 -12.06 -29.02
C PRO A 304 16.30 -12.32 -30.53
N TYR A 305 16.25 -11.25 -31.32
CA TYR A 305 16.27 -11.31 -32.77
C TYR A 305 16.56 -9.92 -33.33
N THR A 306 17.47 -9.84 -34.31
CA THR A 306 17.82 -8.61 -35.00
C THR A 306 17.32 -8.69 -36.44
N PRO A 307 16.23 -7.98 -36.81
CA PRO A 307 15.79 -7.92 -38.20
C PRO A 307 16.89 -7.34 -39.12
N PRO A 308 16.99 -7.80 -40.39
CA PRO A 308 18.02 -7.32 -41.33
C PRO A 308 18.04 -5.79 -41.51
N GLU A 309 16.87 -5.16 -41.60
CA GLU A 309 16.69 -3.72 -41.71
C GLU A 309 17.23 -2.98 -40.49
N VAL A 310 17.03 -3.52 -39.28
CA VAL A 310 17.58 -3.00 -38.03
C VAL A 310 19.10 -3.14 -38.02
N SER A 311 19.63 -4.30 -38.44
CA SER A 311 21.07 -4.54 -38.50
C SER A 311 21.78 -3.54 -39.43
N LYS A 312 21.18 -3.23 -40.58
CA LYS A 312 21.71 -2.25 -41.54
C LYS A 312 21.80 -0.86 -40.91
N VAL A 313 20.70 -0.37 -40.33
CA VAL A 313 20.65 0.96 -39.71
C VAL A 313 21.65 1.07 -38.56
N LEU A 314 21.74 0.07 -37.69
CA LEU A 314 22.69 0.09 -36.57
C LEU A 314 24.14 0.11 -37.03
N ALA A 315 24.47 -0.59 -38.12
CA ALA A 315 25.80 -0.57 -38.72
C ALA A 315 26.15 0.81 -39.29
N GLU A 316 25.21 1.46 -40.00
CA GLU A 316 25.38 2.82 -40.52
C GLU A 316 25.64 3.84 -39.40
N LEU A 317 24.95 3.69 -38.26
CA LEU A 317 25.10 4.57 -37.09
C LEU A 317 26.31 4.23 -36.21
N GLY A 318 27.00 3.11 -36.49
CA GLY A 318 28.08 2.61 -35.65
C GLY A 318 27.64 2.25 -34.23
N VAL A 319 26.37 1.88 -34.04
CA VAL A 319 25.79 1.55 -32.73
C VAL A 319 25.87 0.04 -32.50
N LYS A 320 26.49 -0.38 -31.39
CA LYS A 320 26.55 -1.78 -30.97
C LYS A 320 25.59 -1.99 -29.79
N PRO A 321 24.37 -2.49 -30.01
CA PRO A 321 23.44 -2.73 -28.92
C PRO A 321 23.91 -3.91 -28.05
N LEU A 322 23.51 -3.87 -26.78
CA LEU A 322 23.68 -4.96 -25.82
C LEU A 322 22.59 -6.03 -25.99
N TYR A 323 21.42 -5.63 -26.50
CA TYR A 323 20.30 -6.51 -26.78
C TYR A 323 19.44 -5.93 -27.91
N VAL A 324 18.95 -6.82 -28.78
CA VAL A 324 17.89 -6.51 -29.76
C VAL A 324 16.81 -7.56 -29.58
N GLY A 325 15.60 -7.08 -29.28
CA GLY A 325 14.42 -7.91 -29.14
C GLY A 325 13.35 -7.48 -30.13
N ALA A 326 12.78 -8.43 -30.85
CA ALA A 326 11.66 -8.17 -31.76
C ALA A 326 10.41 -8.94 -31.32
N GLY A 327 9.27 -8.26 -31.40
CA GLY A 327 7.92 -8.82 -31.30
C GLY A 327 7.11 -8.52 -32.56
N ALA A 328 5.81 -8.79 -32.53
CA ALA A 328 4.92 -8.55 -33.67
C ALA A 328 4.83 -7.05 -34.02
N ASP A 329 4.67 -6.19 -33.02
CA ASP A 329 4.44 -4.75 -33.13
C ASP A 329 5.51 -3.90 -32.40
N LEU A 330 6.45 -4.55 -31.71
CA LEU A 330 7.44 -3.91 -30.85
C LEU A 330 8.87 -4.32 -31.24
N LEU A 331 9.78 -3.35 -31.23
CA LEU A 331 11.22 -3.56 -31.29
C LEU A 331 11.87 -2.91 -30.05
N VAL A 332 12.59 -3.69 -29.26
CA VAL A 332 13.34 -3.22 -28.08
C VAL A 332 14.83 -3.28 -28.38
N LEU A 333 15.50 -2.14 -28.21
CA LEU A 333 16.94 -2.01 -28.32
C LEU A 333 17.51 -1.60 -26.96
N VAL A 334 18.46 -2.37 -26.44
CA VAL A 334 19.25 -1.94 -25.29
C VAL A 334 20.60 -1.47 -25.77
N VAL A 335 20.94 -0.22 -25.50
CA VAL A 335 22.21 0.41 -25.90
C VAL A 335 23.10 0.65 -24.68
N PRO A 336 24.44 0.78 -24.86
CA PRO A 336 25.35 1.15 -23.79
C PRO A 336 24.91 2.42 -23.05
N ARG A 337 25.28 2.52 -21.77
CA ARG A 337 24.86 3.62 -20.89
C ARG A 337 25.24 5.02 -21.41
N ASP A 338 26.39 5.11 -22.08
CA ASP A 338 26.97 6.33 -22.64
C ASP A 338 26.37 6.73 -23.99
N GLU A 339 25.53 5.89 -24.61
CA GLU A 339 24.86 6.20 -25.87
C GLU A 339 23.81 7.31 -25.67
N ARG A 340 24.03 8.46 -26.29
CA ARG A 340 23.18 9.65 -26.18
C ARG A 340 22.24 9.83 -27.37
N ARG A 341 22.48 9.13 -28.49
CA ARG A 341 21.76 9.27 -29.77
C ARG A 341 20.42 8.53 -29.79
N VAL A 342 19.73 8.42 -28.65
CA VAL A 342 18.48 7.64 -28.49
C VAL A 342 17.38 8.11 -29.47
N ARG A 343 17.24 9.42 -29.68
CA ARG A 343 16.24 9.99 -30.60
C ARG A 343 16.59 9.69 -32.06
N GLU A 344 17.83 9.96 -32.44
CA GLU A 344 18.36 9.68 -33.78
C GLU A 344 18.21 8.19 -34.15
N ILE A 345 18.57 7.27 -33.24
CA ILE A 345 18.39 5.82 -33.46
C ILE A 345 16.92 5.51 -33.76
N LYS A 346 15.97 6.05 -32.98
CA LYS A 346 14.53 5.82 -33.21
C LYS A 346 14.07 6.36 -34.56
N GLU A 347 14.51 7.55 -34.93
CA GLU A 347 14.16 8.20 -36.21
C GLU A 347 14.71 7.42 -37.39
N ARG A 348 16.00 7.06 -37.35
CA ARG A 348 16.66 6.29 -38.41
C ARG A 348 16.11 4.89 -38.58
N LEU A 349 15.70 4.23 -37.49
CA LEU A 349 15.04 2.93 -37.59
C LEU A 349 13.69 3.05 -38.29
N LYS A 350 12.90 4.10 -37.99
CA LYS A 350 11.63 4.37 -38.68
C LYS A 350 11.85 4.68 -40.17
N GLU A 351 12.80 5.56 -40.49
CA GLU A 351 13.18 5.88 -41.87
C GLU A 351 13.70 4.65 -42.64
N GLY A 352 14.39 3.75 -41.92
CA GLY A 352 14.90 2.49 -42.45
C GLY A 352 13.86 1.40 -42.70
N GLY A 353 12.56 1.72 -42.54
CA GLY A 353 11.46 0.80 -42.84
C GLY A 353 11.01 -0.08 -41.67
N VAL A 354 11.41 0.23 -40.43
CA VAL A 354 10.91 -0.46 -39.25
C VAL A 354 9.50 0.01 -38.92
N ASP A 355 8.50 -0.76 -39.37
CA ASP A 355 7.08 -0.55 -39.07
C ASP A 355 6.67 -1.18 -37.73
N LYS A 356 7.36 -0.80 -36.66
CA LYS A 356 7.12 -1.25 -35.28
C LYS A 356 7.25 -0.08 -34.32
N VAL A 357 6.64 -0.19 -33.14
CA VAL A 357 6.96 0.69 -32.03
C VAL A 357 8.41 0.42 -31.62
N VAL A 358 9.27 1.45 -31.71
CA VAL A 358 10.69 1.32 -31.36
C VAL A 358 10.94 1.86 -29.95
N ARG A 359 11.33 0.94 -29.06
CA ARG A 359 11.82 1.26 -27.73
C ARG A 359 13.35 1.17 -27.70
N VAL A 360 13.98 2.21 -27.18
CA VAL A 360 15.43 2.24 -26.96
C VAL A 360 15.67 2.54 -25.49
N ILE A 361 16.38 1.64 -24.82
CA ILE A 361 16.66 1.65 -23.38
C ILE A 361 18.17 1.73 -23.22
N ARG A 362 18.65 2.51 -22.26
CA ARG A 362 20.08 2.51 -21.94
C ARG A 362 20.36 1.53 -20.81
N GLU A 363 21.50 0.85 -20.89
CA GLU A 363 22.04 0.11 -19.76
C GLU A 363 22.07 0.98 -18.50
N GLY A 364 21.49 0.48 -17.41
CA GLY A 364 21.35 1.20 -16.17
C GLY A 364 20.01 1.90 -15.98
N ASP A 365 19.17 2.03 -17.02
CA ASP A 365 17.81 2.56 -16.89
C ASP A 365 16.90 1.62 -16.06
N GLU A 366 17.26 0.34 -15.90
CA GLU A 366 16.61 -0.61 -14.99
C GLU A 366 16.90 -0.35 -13.50
N ARG A 367 18.04 0.28 -13.20
CA ARG A 367 18.56 0.36 -11.82
C ARG A 367 17.63 1.15 -10.93
N GLY A 368 17.34 0.57 -9.76
CA GLY A 368 16.44 1.15 -8.78
C GLY A 368 14.96 0.91 -9.07
N LEU A 369 14.59 0.16 -10.10
CA LEU A 369 13.19 -0.15 -10.37
C LEU A 369 12.62 -1.10 -9.29
N ILE A 370 11.49 -0.72 -8.69
CA ILE A 370 10.74 -1.60 -7.80
C ILE A 370 9.99 -2.65 -8.63
N VAL A 371 10.11 -3.91 -8.21
CA VAL A 371 9.43 -5.05 -8.82
C VAL A 371 8.71 -5.89 -7.77
N GLY A 372 7.65 -6.58 -8.16
CA GLY A 372 7.02 -7.62 -7.37
C GLY A 372 7.51 -9.00 -7.80
N LEU A 373 7.96 -9.81 -6.85
CA LEU A 373 8.47 -11.17 -7.10
C LEU A 373 7.38 -12.19 -6.74
N TYR A 374 7.19 -13.17 -7.62
CA TYR A 374 6.16 -14.19 -7.51
C TYR A 374 6.74 -15.58 -7.78
N ASP A 375 6.21 -16.60 -7.10
CA ASP A 375 6.54 -18.00 -7.35
C ASP A 375 5.75 -18.58 -8.54
N SER A 376 5.99 -19.87 -8.83
CA SER A 376 5.32 -20.59 -9.92
C SER A 376 3.83 -20.85 -9.67
N ALA A 377 3.36 -20.75 -8.43
CA ALA A 377 1.95 -20.83 -8.08
C ALA A 377 1.25 -19.45 -8.20
N GLY A 378 2.01 -18.40 -8.51
CA GLY A 378 1.50 -17.02 -8.60
C GLY A 378 1.31 -16.35 -7.24
N SER A 379 1.90 -16.89 -6.17
CA SER A 379 1.90 -16.28 -4.84
C SER A 379 2.99 -15.22 -4.71
N PHE A 380 2.70 -14.15 -3.97
CA PHE A 380 3.61 -13.01 -3.84
C PHE A 380 4.71 -13.30 -2.81
N LEU A 381 5.97 -13.35 -3.27
CA LEU A 381 7.12 -13.60 -2.42
C LEU A 381 7.64 -12.33 -1.73
N GLY A 382 7.51 -11.18 -2.39
CA GLY A 382 7.96 -9.90 -1.84
C GLY A 382 8.32 -8.87 -2.91
N LEU A 383 8.73 -7.69 -2.45
CA LEU A 383 9.28 -6.65 -3.32
C LEU A 383 10.76 -6.93 -3.61
N GLY A 384 11.19 -6.54 -4.80
CA GLY A 384 12.57 -6.48 -5.22
C GLY A 384 12.94 -5.08 -5.68
N LEU A 385 14.21 -4.75 -5.58
CA LEU A 385 14.82 -3.57 -6.18
C LEU A 385 15.87 -4.00 -7.19
N VAL A 386 15.65 -3.71 -8.48
CA VAL A 386 16.58 -4.11 -9.55
C VAL A 386 17.90 -3.36 -9.36
N GLN A 387 18.98 -4.12 -9.15
CA GLN A 387 20.33 -3.58 -8.97
C GLN A 387 21.05 -3.44 -10.30
N GLU A 388 20.86 -4.41 -11.20
CA GLU A 388 21.39 -4.40 -12.57
C GLU A 388 20.76 -5.51 -13.41
N ILE A 389 20.75 -5.29 -14.72
CA ILE A 389 20.63 -6.35 -15.72
C ILE A 389 21.94 -6.39 -16.52
N ASP A 390 22.62 -7.53 -16.48
CA ASP A 390 23.78 -7.78 -17.34
C ASP A 390 23.30 -8.49 -18.61
N TYR A 391 23.06 -7.70 -19.64
CA TYR A 391 22.56 -8.18 -20.94
C TYR A 391 23.58 -9.08 -21.66
N ARG A 392 24.89 -8.90 -21.40
CA ARG A 392 25.95 -9.68 -22.04
C ARG A 392 26.09 -11.06 -21.42
N ARG A 393 26.06 -11.14 -20.09
CA ARG A 393 26.16 -12.40 -19.34
C ARG A 393 24.81 -13.05 -19.08
N GLY A 394 23.71 -12.37 -19.39
CA GLY A 394 22.36 -12.92 -19.34
C GLY A 394 21.83 -13.14 -17.92
N PHE A 395 22.04 -12.21 -16.99
CA PHE A 395 21.45 -12.29 -15.64
C PHE A 395 20.90 -10.97 -15.13
N ILE A 396 19.96 -11.04 -14.19
CA ILE A 396 19.43 -9.91 -13.41
C ILE A 396 19.82 -10.07 -11.94
N ARG A 397 20.16 -8.96 -11.28
CA ARG A 397 20.35 -8.90 -9.82
C ARG A 397 19.28 -8.04 -9.18
N ILE A 398 18.66 -8.59 -8.13
CA ILE A 398 17.54 -7.95 -7.44
C ILE A 398 17.82 -8.00 -5.94
N LEU A 399 17.83 -6.84 -5.28
CA LEU A 399 17.85 -6.77 -3.82
C LEU A 399 16.45 -7.09 -3.29
N SER A 400 16.31 -8.11 -2.45
CA SER A 400 15.01 -8.51 -1.90
C SER A 400 15.14 -9.27 -0.59
N LYS A 401 14.05 -9.31 0.19
CA LYS A 401 13.85 -10.22 1.33
C LYS A 401 13.00 -11.44 0.96
N ALA A 402 12.63 -11.58 -0.31
CA ALA A 402 11.88 -12.73 -0.78
C ALA A 402 12.64 -14.04 -0.50
N GLU A 403 11.88 -15.05 -0.11
CA GLU A 403 12.31 -16.43 0.05
C GLU A 403 11.57 -17.29 -0.97
N GLY A 404 12.17 -18.42 -1.37
CA GLY A 404 11.64 -19.27 -2.43
C GLY A 404 12.13 -18.90 -3.84
N ASP A 405 11.69 -19.71 -4.80
CA ASP A 405 12.09 -19.58 -6.21
C ASP A 405 11.22 -18.55 -6.93
N VAL A 406 11.88 -17.53 -7.50
CA VAL A 406 11.21 -16.50 -8.29
C VAL A 406 10.91 -17.05 -9.69
N ALA A 407 9.64 -17.18 -10.02
CA ALA A 407 9.17 -17.57 -11.35
C ALA A 407 8.68 -16.37 -12.18
N LEU A 408 8.21 -15.30 -11.55
CA LEU A 408 7.68 -14.12 -12.24
C LEU A 408 8.13 -12.83 -11.55
N ILE A 409 8.52 -11.85 -12.38
CA ILE A 409 8.89 -10.49 -11.96
C ILE A 409 7.89 -9.52 -12.60
N LYS A 410 7.05 -8.90 -11.76
CA LYS A 410 6.13 -7.83 -12.20
C LYS A 410 6.82 -6.48 -12.04
N LEU A 411 6.87 -5.68 -13.10
CA LEU A 411 7.50 -4.37 -13.06
C LEU A 411 6.54 -3.29 -12.54
N GLY A 412 7.07 -2.47 -11.63
CA GLY A 412 6.39 -1.28 -11.12
C GLY A 412 6.66 -0.04 -11.97
N ARG A 413 6.32 1.12 -11.42
CA ARG A 413 6.54 2.45 -12.01
C ARG A 413 7.36 3.37 -11.11
N ILE A 414 7.94 2.85 -10.03
CA ILE A 414 8.70 3.62 -9.05
C ILE A 414 10.17 3.24 -9.14
N LYS A 415 11.03 4.26 -9.20
CA LYS A 415 12.48 4.09 -9.06
C LYS A 415 12.97 4.68 -7.74
N LEU A 416 13.73 3.89 -7.00
CA LEU A 416 14.44 4.31 -5.81
C LEU A 416 15.93 4.52 -6.11
N ASP A 417 16.58 5.36 -5.32
CA ASP A 417 18.04 5.44 -5.28
C ASP A 417 18.64 4.46 -4.24
N GLU A 418 19.96 4.53 -4.05
CA GLU A 418 20.70 3.67 -3.10
C GLU A 418 20.32 3.93 -1.63
N LYS A 419 19.71 5.06 -1.32
CA LYS A 419 19.19 5.41 0.00
C LYS A 419 17.71 5.08 0.16
N PHE A 420 17.12 4.41 -0.83
CA PHE A 420 15.69 4.10 -0.92
C PHE A 420 14.78 5.33 -1.03
N SER A 421 15.32 6.46 -1.48
CA SER A 421 14.53 7.66 -1.75
C SER A 421 13.84 7.59 -3.12
N GLU A 422 12.62 8.09 -3.24
CA GLU A 422 11.85 8.06 -4.49
C GLU A 422 12.49 9.03 -5.50
N ARG A 423 13.10 8.52 -6.57
CA ARG A 423 13.80 9.35 -7.56
C ARG A 423 12.91 9.77 -8.72
N ALA A 424 12.14 8.82 -9.25
CA ALA A 424 11.35 9.04 -10.46
C ALA A 424 10.16 8.08 -10.54
N LYS A 425 9.13 8.50 -11.28
CA LYS A 425 8.13 7.60 -11.84
C LYS A 425 8.55 7.23 -13.26
N THR A 426 8.48 5.96 -13.62
CA THR A 426 8.74 5.51 -14.99
C THR A 426 7.50 5.68 -15.85
N GLU A 427 7.70 5.65 -17.16
CA GLU A 427 6.62 5.40 -18.11
C GLU A 427 5.96 4.03 -17.82
N PRO A 428 4.70 3.83 -18.24
CA PRO A 428 4.09 2.51 -18.24
C PRO A 428 4.96 1.51 -19.00
N TRP A 429 4.98 0.25 -18.53
CA TRP A 429 5.77 -0.83 -19.12
C TRP A 429 7.27 -0.50 -19.23
N PRO A 430 7.95 -0.18 -18.10
CA PRO A 430 9.39 0.04 -18.15
C PRO A 430 10.10 -1.24 -18.55
N LEU A 431 11.31 -1.08 -19.10
CA LEU A 431 12.15 -2.16 -19.65
C LEU A 431 11.46 -2.90 -20.77
#